data_AF-A0A7Y6M909-F1
#
_entry.id   AF-A0A7Y6M909-F1
#
_cell.length_a   1.000
_cell.length_b   1.000
_cell.length_c   1.000
_cell.angle_alpha   90.00
_cell.angle_beta   90.00
_cell.angle_gamma   90.00
#
_symmetry.space_group_name_H-M   'P 1'
#
loop_
_entity.id
_entity.type
_entity.pdbx_description
1 polymer ?
#
loop_
_entity_poly.entity_id
_entity_poly.type
_entity_poly.pdbx_seq_one_letter_code
_entity_poly.pdbx_strand_id
1 'polypeptide(L)' 'MTTSLADVAASGATLRAFLHGLPGVDRVGADQRAAMLGTRSIKTTAKARAIDLAISMV' A
#
# COMPACT_ATOMS: atom_id res chain seq x y z
N MET A 1 -11.11 17.24 2.54
CA MET A 1 -11.29 17.16 4.00
C MET A 1 -10.48 15.99 4.50
N THR A 2 -9.47 16.21 5.35
CA THR A 2 -8.64 15.16 5.94
C THR A 2 -9.24 14.75 7.29
N THR A 3 -10.13 13.77 7.29
CA THR A 3 -10.67 13.16 8.52
C THR A 3 -9.53 12.49 9.30
N SER A 4 -9.46 12.69 10.62
CA SER A 4 -8.40 12.06 11.40
C SER A 4 -8.58 10.54 11.49
N LEU A 5 -7.49 9.77 11.57
CA LEU A 5 -7.58 8.31 11.71
C LEU A 5 -8.29 7.89 13.02
N ALA A 6 -8.17 8.72 14.06
CA ALA A 6 -8.86 8.47 15.33
C ALA A 6 -10.39 8.55 15.17
N ASP A 7 -10.89 9.50 14.37
CA ASP A 7 -12.32 9.65 14.09
C ASP A 7 -12.87 8.49 13.25
N VAL A 8 -12.06 7.97 12.32
CA VAL A 8 -12.42 6.79 11.52
C VAL A 8 -12.59 5.56 12.42
N ALA A 9 -11.66 5.36 13.36
CA ALA A 9 -11.64 4.23 14.28
C ALA A 9 -12.63 4.35 15.46
N ALA A 10 -13.24 5.51 15.67
CA ALA A 10 -14.14 5.78 16.79
C ALA A 10 -15.40 4.90 16.80
N SER A 11 -15.83 4.36 15.65
CA SER A 11 -16.97 3.44 15.57
C SER A 11 -16.86 2.46 14.39
N GLY A 12 -17.55 1.32 14.48
CA GLY A 12 -17.61 0.36 13.37
C GLY A 12 -18.33 0.91 12.13
N ALA A 13 -19.29 1.83 12.31
CA ALA A 13 -20.02 2.46 11.21
C ALA A 13 -19.12 3.42 10.41
N THR A 14 -18.36 4.27 11.11
CA THR A 14 -17.39 5.18 10.49
C THR A 14 -16.26 4.40 9.82
N LEU A 15 -15.78 3.33 10.43
CA LEU A 15 -14.78 2.44 9.83
C LEU A 15 -15.28 1.80 8.53
N ARG A 16 -16.50 1.23 8.51
CA ARG A 16 -17.05 0.64 7.29
C ARG A 16 -17.23 1.66 6.18
N ALA A 17 -17.77 2.84 6.48
CA ALA A 17 -17.93 3.90 5.50
C ALA A 17 -16.57 4.32 4.90
N PHE A 18 -15.54 4.44 5.74
CA PHE A 18 -14.18 4.73 5.29
C PHE A 18 -13.63 3.63 4.38
N LEU A 19 -13.72 2.36 4.79
CA LEU A 19 -13.21 1.22 4.02
C LEU A 19 -13.91 1.07 2.66
N HIS A 20 -15.23 1.32 2.59
CA HIS A 20 -15.97 1.32 1.33
C HIS A 20 -15.64 2.51 0.42
N GLY A 21 -15.12 3.61 0.99
CA GLY A 21 -14.70 4.79 0.26
C GLY A 21 -13.24 4.78 -0.18
N LEU A 22 -12.45 3.76 0.20
CA LEU A 22 -11.06 3.64 -0.23
C LEU A 22 -10.98 3.37 -1.75
N PRO A 23 -10.06 4.01 -2.48
CA PRO A 23 -9.82 3.70 -3.87
C PRO A 23 -9.38 2.23 -4.01
N GLY A 24 -9.76 1.61 -5.12
CA GLY A 24 -9.30 0.26 -5.45
C GLY A 24 -7.78 0.25 -5.63
N VAL A 25 -7.14 -0.76 -5.04
CA VAL A 25 -5.68 -0.96 -5.08
C VAL A 25 -5.34 -1.97 -6.19
N ASP A 26 -4.35 -1.68 -7.04
CA ASP A 26 -3.81 -2.67 -7.99
C ASP A 26 -2.89 -3.67 -7.28
N ARG A 27 -3.51 -4.64 -6.62
CA ARG A 27 -2.80 -5.75 -5.96
C ARG A 27 -1.97 -6.56 -6.96
N VAL A 28 -2.46 -6.77 -8.17
CA VAL A 28 -1.81 -7.64 -9.17
C VAL A 28 -0.48 -7.02 -9.61
N GLY A 29 -0.47 -5.72 -9.91
CA GLY A 29 0.76 -5.01 -10.26
C GLY A 29 1.77 -4.99 -9.11
N ALA A 30 1.30 -4.83 -7.87
CA ALA A 30 2.16 -4.89 -6.68
C ALA A 30 2.83 -6.26 -6.52
N ASP A 31 2.06 -7.35 -6.60
CA ASP A 31 2.54 -8.73 -6.50
C ASP A 31 3.57 -9.04 -7.60
N GLN A 32 3.31 -8.62 -8.85
CA GLN A 32 4.22 -8.81 -9.97
C GLN A 32 5.58 -8.09 -9.76
N ARG A 33 5.56 -6.85 -9.28
CA ARG A 33 6.79 -6.09 -9.00
C ARG A 33 7.59 -6.72 -7.85
N ALA A 34 6.91 -7.16 -6.79
CA ALA A 34 7.53 -7.85 -5.67
C ALA A 34 8.21 -9.16 -6.13
N ALA A 35 7.53 -9.97 -6.95
CA ALA A 35 8.09 -11.21 -7.50
C ALA A 35 9.33 -10.96 -8.36
N MET A 36 9.29 -9.94 -9.22
CA MET A 36 10.43 -9.52 -10.03
C MET A 36 11.64 -9.09 -9.18
N LEU A 37 11.41 -8.34 -8.10
CA LEU A 37 12.46 -7.91 -7.17
C LEU A 37 13.05 -9.06 -6.35
N GLY A 38 12.22 -10.03 -5.95
CA GLY A 38 12.63 -11.16 -5.11
C GLY A 38 13.71 -12.03 -5.75
N THR A 39 13.68 -12.20 -7.07
CA THR A 39 14.63 -13.04 -7.82
C THR A 39 15.97 -12.36 -8.11
N ARG A 40 16.11 -11.06 -7.84
CA ARG A 40 17.33 -10.29 -8.15
C ARG A 40 18.24 -10.16 -6.93
N SER A 41 19.51 -10.51 -7.14
CA SER A 41 20.58 -10.17 -6.19
C SER A 41 21.12 -8.79 -6.53
N ILE A 42 20.66 -7.79 -5.78
CA ILE A 42 21.08 -6.38 -5.88
C ILE A 42 21.48 -5.91 -4.49
N LYS A 43 22.27 -4.82 -4.44
CA LYS A 43 22.69 -4.21 -3.17
C LYS A 43 21.47 -3.95 -2.28
N THR A 44 21.59 -4.26 -1.00
CA THR A 44 20.50 -4.14 0.00
C THR A 44 19.83 -2.78 -0.02
N THR A 45 20.61 -1.70 -0.08
CA THR A 45 20.10 -0.33 -0.14
C THR A 45 19.30 -0.04 -1.42
N ALA A 46 19.75 -0.59 -2.55
CA ALA A 46 19.01 -0.46 -3.81
C ALA A 46 17.71 -1.27 -3.78
N LYS A 47 17.74 -2.47 -3.16
CA LYS A 47 16.54 -3.30 -2.98
C LYS A 47 15.47 -2.60 -2.13
N ALA A 48 15.86 -1.99 -1.01
CA ALA A 48 14.94 -1.23 -0.16
C ALA A 48 14.25 -0.09 -0.94
N ARG A 49 15.04 0.73 -1.66
CA ARG A 49 14.49 1.84 -2.47
C ARG A 49 13.56 1.36 -3.58
N ALA A 50 13.85 0.20 -4.17
CA ALA A 50 12.98 -0.38 -5.20
C ALA A 50 11.66 -0.92 -4.63
N ILE A 51 11.67 -1.44 -3.39
CA ILE A 51 10.44 -1.84 -2.68
C ILE A 51 9.58 -0.60 -2.37
N ASP A 52 10.19 0.47 -1.83
CA ASP A 52 9.47 1.72 -1.55
C ASP A 52 8.78 2.26 -2.81
N LEU A 53 9.50 2.27 -3.92
CA LEU A 53 8.98 2.70 -5.21
C LEU A 53 7.82 1.82 -5.67
N ALA A 54 7.97 0.49 -5.59
CA ALA A 54 6.95 -0.45 -6.02
C ALA A 54 5.64 -0.31 -5.23
N ILE A 55 5.72 0.07 -3.95
CA ILE A 55 4.57 0.36 -3.08
C ILE A 55 3.95 1.72 -3.41
N SER A 56 4.76 2.76 -3.65
CA SER A 56 4.27 4.12 -3.98
C SER A 56 3.53 4.23 -5.32
N MET A 57 3.71 3.27 -6.21
CA MET A 57 3.07 3.21 -7.53
C MET A 57 1.64 2.66 -7.48
N VAL A 58 1.13 2.28 -6.30
CA VAL A 58 -0.19 1.65 -6.09
C VAL A 58 -1.18 2.63 -5.50
#